data_AF-A0A2X2JM17-F1
#
_entry.id   AF-A0A2X2JM17-F1
#
_cell.length_a   1.000
_cell.length_b   1.000
_cell.length_c   1.000
_cell.angle_alpha   90.00
_cell.angle_beta   90.00
_cell.angle_gamma   90.00
#
_symmetry.space_group_name_H-M   'P 1'
#
loop_
_entity.id
_entity.type
_entity.pdbx_description
1 polymer ?
#
loop_
_entity_poly.entity_id
_entity_poly.type
_entity_poly.pdbx_seq_one_letter_code
_entity_poly.pdbx_strand_id
1 'polypeptide(L)'
;MAKKKSNQDGFENIGLEEGMPSNVTLAFLEDKQNNLWVSTSKGLVRYHLPSGKKRIFNLESGLPTIQFNYNSSFNDDNGNFYFGTINGLIRFNPERLNQINYKNQIPIYITNFYINNRAINQYTDTNILSKSILFTDKIKLKHDESSFSLDFAALHYQAPHSIHYSYKMDGLDDNWIDITSNQRAYFTKLAPGNYVFTVKAEDPNGNTIPTFASLKITILPPIWASIPAFVCYALILVGLIIFVIHHFNEKIKQRNRQHLLTVQNLREQELYRSKINFYTDVAHEIRTPLTLIKAPLEKLMDKVDHNPVTTSYY
;
A
#
# COMPACT_ATOMS: atom_id res chain seq x y z
N MET A 1 -8.70 37.53 22.95
CA MET A 1 -7.93 38.79 23.14
C MET A 1 -7.75 39.44 21.78
N ALA A 2 -7.59 40.77 21.66
CA ALA A 2 -7.32 41.40 20.37
C ALA A 2 -5.97 42.15 20.40
N LYS A 3 -5.11 41.91 19.41
CA LYS A 3 -3.81 42.59 19.23
C LYS A 3 -3.90 43.52 18.01
N LYS A 4 -3.40 44.76 18.11
CA LYS A 4 -3.39 45.67 16.94
C LYS A 4 -2.44 45.13 15.87
N LYS A 5 -2.88 45.10 14.61
CA LYS A 5 -2.03 44.71 13.47
C LYS A 5 -0.92 45.75 13.26
N SER A 6 0.31 45.30 13.04
CA SER A 6 1.47 46.20 12.90
C SER A 6 1.44 47.04 11.62
N ASN A 7 0.81 46.55 10.54
CA ASN A 7 0.86 47.15 9.19
C ASN A 7 -0.53 47.43 8.57
N GLN A 8 -1.61 47.35 9.35
CA GLN A 8 -2.98 47.63 8.89
C GLN A 8 -3.81 48.24 10.02
N ASP A 9 -4.79 49.07 9.68
CA ASP A 9 -5.86 49.39 10.63
C ASP A 9 -6.70 48.13 10.88
N GLY A 10 -6.61 47.62 12.10
CA GLY A 10 -7.36 46.45 12.52
C GLY A 10 -6.78 45.76 13.75
N PHE A 11 -7.58 44.87 14.33
CA PHE A 11 -7.17 43.99 15.40
C PHE A 11 -7.15 42.55 14.91
N GLU A 12 -6.16 41.79 15.36
CA GLU A 12 -6.05 40.35 15.24
C GLU A 12 -6.67 39.73 16.49
N ASN A 13 -7.63 38.83 16.31
CA ASN A 13 -8.18 38.06 17.43
C ASN A 13 -7.22 36.93 17.76
N ILE A 14 -6.99 36.71 19.05
CA ILE A 14 -6.18 35.61 19.58
C ILE A 14 -7.11 34.83 20.51
N GLY A 15 -7.48 33.63 20.07
CA GLY A 15 -8.38 32.71 20.73
C GLY A 15 -7.94 31.25 20.53
N LEU A 16 -8.92 30.34 20.56
CA LEU A 16 -8.71 28.90 20.45
C LEU A 16 -8.04 28.50 19.12
N GLU A 17 -8.40 29.15 18.02
CA GLU A 17 -7.86 28.84 16.67
C GLU A 17 -6.36 29.14 16.58
N GLU A 18 -5.92 30.18 17.28
CA GLU A 18 -4.52 30.59 17.40
C GLU A 18 -3.78 29.79 18.50
N GLY A 19 -4.45 28.81 19.11
CA GLY A 19 -3.93 27.86 20.07
C GLY A 19 -3.91 28.33 21.53
N MET A 20 -4.72 29.32 21.90
CA MET A 20 -4.98 29.60 23.31
C MET A 20 -5.75 28.42 23.94
N PRO A 21 -5.58 28.13 25.24
CA PRO A 21 -6.31 27.06 25.91
C PRO A 21 -7.79 27.40 26.11
N SER A 22 -8.16 28.68 26.11
CA SER A 22 -9.53 29.16 26.30
C SER A 22 -9.74 30.54 25.66
N ASN A 23 -10.96 30.79 25.20
CA ASN A 23 -11.42 32.12 24.76
C ASN A 23 -11.79 33.05 25.92
N VAL A 24 -11.82 32.53 27.16
CA VAL A 24 -12.15 33.30 28.36
C VAL A 24 -10.87 33.81 29.00
N THR A 25 -10.57 35.08 28.77
CA THR A 25 -9.50 35.82 29.46
C THR A 25 -10.04 36.45 30.74
N LEU A 26 -9.33 36.27 31.85
CA LEU A 26 -9.74 36.73 33.17
C LEU A 26 -8.95 37.95 33.65
N ALA A 27 -7.64 37.94 33.43
CA ALA A 27 -6.75 39.07 33.70
C ALA A 27 -5.49 38.95 32.83
N PHE A 28 -4.75 40.05 32.68
CA PHE A 28 -3.47 40.03 31.97
C PHE A 28 -2.47 41.03 32.56
N LEU A 29 -1.18 40.73 32.44
CA LEU A 29 -0.07 41.61 32.79
C LEU A 29 1.00 41.52 31.70
N GLU A 30 1.69 42.61 31.41
CA GLU A 30 2.80 42.65 30.46
C GLU A 30 4.14 42.73 31.19
N ASP A 31 5.09 41.87 30.83
CA ASP A 31 6.44 41.90 31.37
C ASP A 31 7.38 42.81 30.57
N LYS A 32 8.57 43.08 31.12
CA LYS A 32 9.58 43.94 30.49
C LYS A 32 10.17 43.36 29.19
N GLN A 33 9.85 42.12 28.83
CA GLN A 33 10.34 41.40 27.65
C GLN A 33 9.24 41.28 26.58
N ASN A 34 8.18 42.10 26.64
CA ASN A 34 7.03 42.06 25.74
C ASN A 34 6.29 40.72 25.74
N ASN A 35 6.34 39.97 26.84
CA ASN A 35 5.43 38.85 27.03
C ASN A 35 4.19 39.31 27.77
N LEU A 36 3.05 38.94 27.23
CA LEU A 36 1.78 39.07 27.88
C LEU A 36 1.47 37.79 28.67
N TRP A 37 1.25 37.96 29.97
CA TRP A 37 0.84 36.91 30.88
C TRP A 37 -0.66 36.99 31.07
N VAL A 38 -1.38 36.00 30.57
CA VAL A 38 -2.84 35.99 30.47
C VAL A 38 -3.39 34.86 31.32
N SER A 39 -4.17 35.18 32.35
CA SER A 39 -4.94 34.15 33.05
C SER A 39 -6.21 33.84 32.27
N THR A 40 -6.48 32.56 32.10
CA THR A 40 -7.64 32.06 31.36
C THR A 40 -8.46 31.11 32.21
N SER A 41 -9.63 30.69 31.75
CA SER A 41 -10.41 29.65 32.43
C SER A 41 -9.77 28.25 32.41
N LYS A 42 -8.65 28.06 31.67
CA LYS A 42 -7.93 26.78 31.55
C LYS A 42 -6.42 26.91 31.80
N GLY A 43 -6.02 27.82 32.69
CA GLY A 43 -4.61 27.99 33.06
C GLY A 43 -4.05 29.38 32.71
N LEU A 44 -2.75 29.53 32.93
CA LEU A 44 -2.00 30.76 32.66
C LEU A 44 -1.25 30.62 31.34
N VAL A 45 -1.22 31.67 30.52
CA VAL A 45 -0.54 31.68 29.24
C VAL A 45 0.49 32.79 29.22
N ARG A 46 1.72 32.49 28.83
CA ARG A 46 2.71 33.49 28.42
C ARG A 46 2.70 33.58 26.90
N TYR A 47 2.34 34.73 26.36
CA TYR A 47 2.28 35.02 24.94
C TYR A 47 3.31 36.09 24.57
N HIS A 48 4.31 35.73 23.76
CA HIS A 48 5.33 36.67 23.32
C HIS A 48 4.80 37.50 22.15
N LEU A 49 4.56 38.80 22.38
CA LEU A 49 3.88 39.68 21.42
C LEU A 49 4.58 39.75 20.06
N PRO A 50 5.92 39.88 19.95
CA PRO A 50 6.58 39.98 18.65
C PRO A 50 6.56 38.70 17.82
N SER A 51 6.73 37.52 18.45
CA SER A 51 6.89 36.26 17.71
C SER A 51 5.63 35.39 17.65
N GLY A 52 4.61 35.70 18.45
CA GLY A 52 3.41 34.87 18.58
C GLY A 52 3.63 33.54 19.29
N LYS A 53 4.85 33.26 19.79
CA LYS A 53 5.14 32.05 20.58
C LYS A 53 4.36 32.12 21.89
N LYS A 54 3.78 30.99 22.27
CA LYS A 54 2.96 30.85 23.47
C LYS A 54 3.43 29.69 24.31
N ARG A 55 3.34 29.85 25.63
CA ARG A 55 3.57 28.80 26.61
C ARG A 55 2.38 28.73 27.54
N ILE A 56 1.80 27.54 27.67
CA ILE A 56 0.66 27.28 28.53
C ILE A 56 1.17 26.65 29.82
N PHE A 57 0.73 27.19 30.95
CA PHE A 57 0.98 26.69 32.28
C PHE A 57 -0.32 26.10 32.83
N ASN A 58 -0.26 24.83 33.21
CA ASN A 58 -1.35 24.03 33.78
C ASN A 58 -0.91 23.41 35.12
N LEU A 59 -1.69 22.47 35.65
CA LEU A 59 -1.34 21.72 36.88
C LEU A 59 0.01 21.01 36.75
N GLU A 60 0.28 20.40 35.59
CA GLU A 60 1.52 19.67 35.32
C GLU A 60 2.74 20.59 35.22
N SER A 61 2.51 21.88 34.96
CA SER A 61 3.53 22.93 34.97
C SER A 61 3.85 23.44 36.39
N GLY A 62 3.17 22.92 37.41
CA GLY A 62 3.32 23.31 38.81
C GLY A 62 2.31 24.34 39.31
N LEU A 63 1.27 24.68 38.53
CA LEU A 63 0.20 25.54 39.05
C LEU A 63 -0.64 24.77 40.08
N PRO A 64 -1.00 25.40 41.22
CA PRO A 64 -1.84 24.77 42.24
C PRO A 64 -3.30 24.59 41.78
N THR A 65 -3.74 25.39 40.81
CA THR A 65 -5.06 25.30 40.17
C THR A 65 -5.01 25.97 38.80
N ILE A 66 -5.91 25.57 37.89
CA ILE A 66 -6.10 26.22 36.58
C ILE A 66 -7.21 27.27 36.59
N GLN A 67 -7.94 27.40 37.71
CA GLN A 67 -9.07 28.32 37.85
C GLN A 67 -8.62 29.63 38.49
N PHE A 68 -8.56 30.68 37.68
CA PHE A 68 -8.22 32.03 38.11
C PHE A 68 -9.48 32.84 38.43
N ASN A 69 -9.33 33.88 39.25
CA ASN A 69 -10.39 34.83 39.52
C ASN A 69 -10.38 35.97 38.49
N TYR A 70 -11.57 36.49 38.17
CA TYR A 70 -11.73 37.61 37.25
C TYR A 70 -11.01 38.87 37.76
N ASN A 71 -10.28 39.54 36.88
CA ASN A 71 -9.52 40.77 37.13
C ASN A 71 -8.58 40.71 38.36
N SER A 72 -8.08 39.51 38.67
CA SER A 72 -7.24 39.28 39.84
C SER A 72 -5.77 39.12 39.43
N SER A 73 -5.14 40.24 39.11
CA SER A 73 -3.71 40.31 38.77
C SER A 73 -3.05 41.56 39.33
N PHE A 74 -1.82 41.44 39.81
CA PHE A 74 -1.03 42.57 40.33
C PHE A 74 0.45 42.39 40.01
N ASN A 75 1.15 43.49 39.73
CA ASN A 75 2.60 43.54 39.54
C ASN A 75 3.20 44.40 40.64
N ASP A 76 4.15 43.86 41.41
CA ASP A 76 4.85 44.63 42.44
C ASP A 76 6.04 45.42 41.87
N ASP A 77 6.59 46.34 42.66
CA ASP A 77 7.74 47.15 42.26
C ASP A 77 9.02 46.31 42.04
N ASN A 78 9.07 45.10 42.60
CA ASN A 78 10.16 44.14 42.40
C ASN A 78 9.99 43.33 41.09
N GLY A 79 8.92 43.57 40.32
CA GLY A 79 8.62 42.87 39.08
C GLY A 79 8.06 41.45 39.29
N ASN A 80 7.57 41.10 40.48
CA ASN A 80 6.84 39.87 40.71
C ASN A 80 5.39 40.02 40.28
N PHE A 81 4.89 39.01 39.59
CA PHE A 81 3.50 38.91 39.19
C PHE A 81 2.72 38.09 40.19
N TYR A 82 1.52 38.57 40.48
CA TYR A 82 0.56 37.97 41.38
C TYR A 82 -0.72 37.72 40.63
N PHE A 83 -1.24 36.51 40.70
CA PHE A 83 -2.53 36.15 40.13
C PHE A 83 -3.40 35.45 41.17
N GLY A 84 -4.60 35.98 41.39
CA GLY A 84 -5.56 35.37 42.30
C GLY A 84 -6.28 34.19 41.65
N THR A 85 -6.46 33.14 42.44
CA THR A 85 -7.10 31.90 42.05
C THR A 85 -8.17 31.52 43.05
N ILE A 86 -8.97 30.50 42.72
CA ILE A 86 -9.91 29.92 43.68
C ILE A 86 -9.21 29.26 44.88
N ASN A 87 -7.91 28.93 44.74
CA ASN A 87 -7.12 28.24 45.76
C ASN A 87 -6.02 29.16 46.30
N GLY A 88 -6.36 30.44 46.52
CA GLY A 88 -5.44 31.45 47.04
C GLY A 88 -4.70 32.22 45.95
N LEU A 89 -3.41 32.49 46.16
CA LEU A 89 -2.62 33.42 45.35
C LEU A 89 -1.38 32.73 44.76
N ILE A 90 -1.13 32.95 43.48
CA ILE A 90 0.11 32.54 42.83
C ILE A 90 1.02 33.76 42.73
N ARG A 91 2.30 33.58 43.07
CA ARG A 91 3.36 34.58 42.90
C ARG A 91 4.50 33.97 42.08
N PHE A 92 4.96 34.66 41.04
CA PHE A 92 6.17 34.29 40.32
C PHE A 92 6.87 35.53 39.76
N ASN A 93 8.16 35.38 39.42
CA ASN A 93 8.92 36.43 38.74
C ASN A 93 9.09 36.05 37.25
N PRO A 94 8.53 36.82 36.30
CA PRO A 94 8.56 36.49 34.88
C PRO A 94 9.98 36.50 34.31
N GLU A 95 10.84 37.43 34.76
CA GLU A 95 12.23 37.51 34.29
C GLU A 95 13.02 36.23 34.61
N ARG A 96 12.92 35.75 35.87
CA ARG A 96 13.55 34.48 36.28
C ARG A 96 12.98 33.29 35.54
N LEU A 97 11.67 33.27 35.31
CA LEU A 97 11.02 32.14 34.63
C LEU A 97 11.35 32.10 33.12
N ASN A 98 11.54 33.26 32.50
CA ASN A 98 11.94 33.38 31.11
C ASN A 98 13.41 32.98 30.88
N GLN A 99 14.26 33.11 31.90
CA GLN A 99 15.69 32.71 31.84
C GLN A 99 15.93 31.20 32.02
N ILE A 100 14.90 30.41 32.32
CA ILE A 100 15.05 28.95 32.45
C ILE A 100 15.41 28.36 31.09
N ASN A 101 16.70 28.03 30.93
CA ASN A 101 17.21 27.34 29.77
C ASN A 101 17.11 25.83 30.00
N TYR A 102 16.17 25.20 29.31
CA TYR A 102 16.06 23.74 29.26
C TYR A 102 17.23 23.21 28.45
N LYS A 103 18.22 22.61 29.12
CA LYS A 103 19.48 22.08 28.52
C LYS A 103 19.25 21.52 27.11
N ASN A 104 20.02 22.03 26.14
CA ASN A 104 19.92 21.76 24.69
C ASN A 104 20.11 20.30 24.22
N GLN A 105 20.16 19.31 25.11
CA GLN A 105 20.38 17.90 24.75
C GLN A 105 19.42 17.02 25.53
N ILE A 106 18.16 17.02 25.12
CA ILE A 106 17.15 16.10 25.63
C ILE A 106 17.13 14.92 24.66
N PRO A 107 17.62 13.74 25.06
CA PRO A 107 17.59 12.58 24.18
C PRO A 107 16.15 12.13 23.98
N ILE A 108 15.83 11.80 22.73
CA ILE A 108 14.54 11.25 22.32
C ILE A 108 14.74 9.79 22.01
N TYR A 109 13.88 8.93 22.54
CA TYR A 109 13.93 7.50 22.30
C TYR A 109 12.58 7.00 21.80
N ILE A 110 12.63 6.03 20.88
CA ILE A 110 11.46 5.25 20.48
C ILE A 110 11.34 4.11 21.50
N THR A 111 10.30 4.16 22.32
CA THR A 111 10.17 3.33 23.53
C THR A 111 9.48 2.02 23.24
N ASN A 112 8.40 2.04 22.47
CA ASN A 112 7.61 0.85 22.14
C ASN A 112 7.30 0.80 20.65
N PHE A 113 7.19 -0.41 20.13
CA PHE A 113 6.78 -0.69 18.76
C PHE A 113 5.61 -1.66 18.74
N TYR A 114 4.61 -1.39 17.91
CA TYR A 114 3.42 -2.21 17.79
C TYR A 114 3.15 -2.53 16.33
N ILE A 115 2.79 -3.77 16.04
CA ILE A 115 2.33 -4.20 14.71
C ILE A 115 0.91 -4.74 14.89
N ASN A 116 -0.04 -4.26 14.07
CA ASN A 116 -1.45 -4.67 14.16
C ASN A 116 -1.99 -4.59 15.60
N ASN A 117 -1.62 -3.51 16.31
CA ASN A 117 -1.96 -3.25 17.73
C ASN A 117 -1.39 -4.26 18.75
N ARG A 118 -0.45 -5.13 18.36
CA ARG A 118 0.28 -6.03 19.24
C ARG A 118 1.67 -5.47 19.53
N ALA A 119 2.04 -5.37 20.80
CA ALA A 119 3.37 -4.94 21.21
C ALA A 119 4.44 -5.94 20.75
N ILE A 120 5.50 -5.43 20.10
CA ILE A 120 6.64 -6.22 19.62
C ILE A 120 7.88 -5.80 20.40
N ASN A 121 8.56 -6.78 20.95
CA ASN A 121 9.86 -6.65 21.60
C ASN A 121 10.82 -7.74 21.10
N GLN A 122 12.07 -7.67 21.54
CA GLN A 122 13.12 -8.61 21.13
C GLN A 122 12.87 -10.08 21.52
N TYR A 123 11.91 -10.34 22.43
CA TYR A 123 11.57 -11.69 22.88
C TYR A 123 10.36 -12.26 22.15
N THR A 124 9.45 -11.40 21.67
CA THR A 124 8.23 -11.81 20.96
C THR A 124 8.48 -12.16 19.51
N ASP A 125 9.36 -11.42 18.82
CA ASP A 125 9.67 -11.67 17.41
C ASP A 125 11.09 -11.23 17.07
N THR A 126 12.01 -12.20 17.13
CA THR A 126 13.43 -12.00 16.87
C THR A 126 13.74 -11.69 15.40
N ASN A 127 12.81 -11.99 14.48
CA ASN A 127 13.00 -11.68 13.06
C ASN A 127 12.84 -10.19 12.78
N ILE A 128 11.99 -9.51 13.56
CA ILE A 128 11.69 -8.09 13.41
C ILE A 128 12.63 -7.26 14.28
N LEU A 129 12.78 -7.63 15.55
CA LEU A 129 13.64 -6.95 16.52
C LEU A 129 14.66 -7.93 17.11
N SER A 130 15.93 -7.80 16.73
CA SER A 130 17.03 -8.58 17.32
C SER A 130 17.56 -7.98 18.63
N LYS A 131 17.27 -6.69 18.87
CA LYS A 131 17.61 -5.93 20.09
C LYS A 131 16.42 -5.07 20.48
N SER A 132 16.47 -4.46 21.66
CA SER A 132 15.44 -3.52 22.10
C SER A 132 15.22 -2.40 21.09
N ILE A 133 13.97 -1.98 20.92
CA ILE A 133 13.58 -0.89 20.03
C ILE A 133 14.33 0.42 20.35
N LEU A 134 14.66 0.64 21.63
CA LEU A 134 15.44 1.79 22.10
C LEU A 134 16.78 1.95 21.39
N PHE A 135 17.38 0.85 20.95
CA PHE A 135 18.69 0.83 20.31
C PHE A 135 18.59 0.41 18.85
N THR A 136 17.40 0.31 18.26
CA THR A 136 17.21 -0.22 16.90
C THR A 136 17.19 0.90 15.87
N ASP A 137 18.08 0.80 14.88
CA ASP A 137 18.20 1.82 13.82
C ASP A 137 17.39 1.47 12.56
N LYS A 138 17.11 0.18 12.36
CA LYS A 138 16.43 -0.35 11.18
C LYS A 138 15.53 -1.54 11.51
N ILE A 139 14.36 -1.58 10.89
CA ILE A 139 13.39 -2.68 10.99
C ILE A 139 12.96 -3.10 9.59
N LYS A 140 12.76 -4.40 9.41
CA LYS A 140 12.17 -4.97 8.19
C LYS A 140 10.84 -5.60 8.55
N LEU A 141 9.79 -5.22 7.83
CA LEU A 141 8.43 -5.70 8.00
C LEU A 141 7.99 -6.47 6.76
N LYS A 142 7.18 -7.49 6.96
CA LYS A 142 6.49 -8.17 5.86
C LYS A 142 5.32 -7.32 5.37
N HIS A 143 4.78 -7.66 4.21
CA HIS A 143 3.65 -6.96 3.61
C HIS A 143 2.39 -6.94 4.51
N ASP A 144 2.14 -8.03 5.25
CA ASP A 144 1.03 -8.20 6.20
C ASP A 144 1.24 -7.47 7.55
N GLU A 145 2.43 -6.94 7.77
CA GLU A 145 2.85 -6.20 8.97
C GLU A 145 2.95 -4.69 8.70
N SER A 146 2.33 -4.20 7.62
CA SER A 146 2.38 -2.81 7.14
C SER A 146 1.54 -1.81 7.95
N SER A 147 0.84 -2.26 8.98
CA SER A 147 0.12 -1.39 9.93
C SER A 147 0.79 -1.46 11.28
N PHE A 148 1.37 -0.35 11.72
CA PHE A 148 2.17 -0.27 12.93
C PHE A 148 2.03 1.07 13.64
N SER A 149 2.41 1.10 14.90
CA SER A 149 2.51 2.34 15.67
C SER A 149 3.78 2.38 16.50
N LEU A 150 4.31 3.58 16.71
CA LEU A 150 5.55 3.84 17.42
C LEU A 150 5.27 4.77 18.58
N ASP A 151 5.68 4.36 19.79
CA ASP A 151 5.74 5.26 20.94
C ASP A 151 7.13 5.85 21.07
N PHE A 152 7.20 7.10 21.52
CA PHE A 152 8.46 7.79 21.75
C PHE A 152 8.36 8.68 22.97
N ALA A 153 9.51 8.97 23.57
CA ALA A 153 9.61 9.86 24.72
C ALA A 153 10.92 10.65 24.66
N ALA A 154 10.83 11.94 24.95
CA ALA A 154 11.97 12.81 25.24
C ALA A 154 12.22 12.80 26.76
N LEU A 155 13.46 12.59 27.19
CA LEU A 155 13.81 12.51 28.61
C LEU A 155 13.95 13.89 29.24
N HIS A 156 12.82 14.57 29.47
CA HIS A 156 12.78 15.89 30.11
C HIS A 156 12.12 15.83 31.50
N TYR A 157 12.95 15.66 32.52
CA TYR A 157 12.48 15.48 33.89
C TYR A 157 11.95 16.76 34.56
N GLN A 158 12.30 17.94 34.05
CA GLN A 158 11.87 19.22 34.64
C GLN A 158 10.43 19.60 34.28
N ALA A 159 9.97 19.21 33.08
CA ALA A 159 8.60 19.44 32.63
C ALA A 159 8.21 18.36 31.60
N PRO A 160 7.94 17.12 32.04
CA PRO A 160 7.72 15.99 31.14
C PRO A 160 6.45 16.12 30.30
N HIS A 161 5.41 16.78 30.83
CA HIS A 161 4.12 16.95 30.16
C HIS A 161 4.00 18.24 29.34
N SER A 162 5.06 19.06 29.29
CA SER A 162 5.05 20.34 28.58
C SER A 162 5.86 20.35 27.29
N ILE A 163 6.33 19.17 26.85
CA ILE A 163 7.05 18.99 25.59
C ILE A 163 6.04 18.78 24.47
N HIS A 164 6.25 19.48 23.36
CA HIS A 164 5.51 19.24 22.13
C HIS A 164 6.33 18.34 21.22
N TYR A 165 5.68 17.35 20.62
CA TYR A 165 6.34 16.43 19.69
C TYR A 165 5.80 16.68 18.30
N SER A 166 6.70 16.63 17.32
CA SER A 166 6.32 16.55 15.92
C SER A 166 7.05 15.38 15.29
N TYR A 167 6.39 14.69 14.38
CA TYR A 167 7.00 13.60 13.63
C TYR A 167 6.77 13.76 12.14
N LYS A 168 7.59 13.06 11.35
CA LYS A 168 7.39 12.88 9.92
C LYS A 168 7.80 11.49 9.49
N MET A 169 7.34 11.08 8.32
CA MET A 169 7.67 9.79 7.72
C MET A 169 8.15 10.02 6.29
N ASP A 170 9.47 10.15 6.13
CA ASP A 170 10.08 10.31 4.82
C ASP A 170 9.75 9.08 3.97
N GLY A 171 9.27 9.30 2.74
CA GLY A 171 8.74 8.27 1.85
C GLY A 171 7.21 8.12 1.85
N LEU A 172 6.51 8.76 2.79
CA LEU A 172 5.04 8.90 2.78
C LEU A 172 4.64 10.38 2.58
N ASP A 173 5.10 11.26 3.47
CA ASP A 173 4.86 12.70 3.44
C ASP A 173 6.07 13.40 4.09
N ASP A 174 6.53 14.49 3.47
CA ASP A 174 7.67 15.28 3.94
C ASP A 174 7.26 16.34 4.97
N ASN A 175 5.95 16.55 5.17
CA ASN A 175 5.42 17.49 6.15
C ASN A 175 5.54 16.97 7.59
N TRP A 176 5.83 17.87 8.53
CA TRP A 176 5.80 17.57 9.96
C TRP A 176 4.36 17.58 10.49
N ILE A 177 4.03 16.57 11.28
CA ILE A 177 2.74 16.41 11.94
C ILE A 177 2.95 16.64 13.44
N ASP A 178 2.23 17.60 14.00
CA ASP A 178 2.24 17.91 15.43
C ASP A 178 1.31 16.96 16.20
N ILE A 179 1.77 16.51 17.37
CA ILE A 179 1.04 15.58 18.24
C ILE A 179 0.41 16.35 19.38
N THR A 180 -0.90 16.19 19.56
CA THR A 180 -1.68 16.95 20.55
C THR A 180 -1.99 16.18 21.84
N SER A 181 -1.92 14.85 21.87
CA SER A 181 -2.25 14.07 23.08
C SER A 181 -1.27 12.94 23.37
N ASN A 182 -1.31 11.88 22.56
CA ASN A 182 -0.63 10.63 22.85
C ASN A 182 0.68 10.63 22.07
N GLN A 183 1.77 10.31 22.75
CA GLN A 183 3.12 10.23 22.19
C GLN A 183 3.29 8.96 21.34
N ARG A 184 2.31 8.73 20.44
CA ARG A 184 2.18 7.58 19.56
C ARG A 184 1.89 8.05 18.15
N ALA A 185 2.72 7.64 17.21
CA ALA A 185 2.48 7.82 15.78
C ALA A 185 1.86 6.56 15.18
N TYR A 186 0.79 6.70 14.41
CA TYR A 186 0.06 5.60 13.80
C TYR A 186 0.23 5.60 12.29
N PHE A 187 0.52 4.42 11.72
CA PHE A 187 0.64 4.21 10.29
C PHE A 187 -0.18 2.99 9.89
N THR A 188 -1.03 3.13 8.87
CA THR A 188 -1.98 2.09 8.47
C THR A 188 -1.74 1.67 7.02
N LYS A 189 -1.52 0.38 6.79
CA LYS A 189 -1.40 -0.26 5.47
C LYS A 189 -0.47 0.49 4.52
N LEU A 190 0.74 0.78 4.99
CA LEU A 190 1.76 1.39 4.14
C LEU A 190 2.13 0.46 2.97
N ALA A 191 2.38 1.05 1.81
CA ALA A 191 2.81 0.32 0.63
C ALA A 191 4.22 -0.29 0.83
N PRO A 192 4.60 -1.32 0.07
CA PRO A 192 5.98 -1.80 0.04
C PRO A 192 6.96 -0.69 -0.34
N GLY A 193 8.02 -0.51 0.44
CA GLY A 193 8.93 0.60 0.27
C GLY A 193 9.90 0.77 1.42
N ASN A 194 10.71 1.83 1.32
CA ASN A 194 11.63 2.24 2.37
C ASN A 194 11.16 3.56 2.96
N TYR A 195 11.05 3.61 4.28
CA TYR A 195 10.56 4.75 5.02
C TYR A 195 11.55 5.13 6.12
N VAL A 196 11.58 6.41 6.49
CA VAL A 196 12.34 6.89 7.65
C VAL A 196 11.41 7.67 8.55
N PHE A 197 11.09 7.08 9.70
CA PHE A 197 10.39 7.78 10.76
C PHE A 197 11.36 8.73 11.44
N THR A 198 11.00 10.00 11.59
CA THR A 198 11.78 10.99 12.33
C THR A 198 10.87 11.70 13.32
N VAL A 199 11.30 11.82 14.57
CA VAL A 199 10.61 12.58 15.61
C VAL A 199 11.54 13.63 16.20
N LYS A 200 11.00 14.83 16.39
CA LYS A 200 11.64 15.94 17.10
C LYS A 200 10.77 16.35 18.28
N ALA A 201 11.39 17.03 19.23
CA ALA A 201 10.73 17.61 20.36
C ALA A 201 10.98 19.13 20.40
N GLU A 202 10.00 19.86 20.89
CA GLU A 202 10.08 21.29 21.14
C GLU A 202 9.90 21.54 22.63
N ASP A 203 10.73 22.43 23.17
CA ASP A 203 10.68 22.80 24.58
C ASP A 203 9.33 23.47 24.92
N PRO A 204 8.98 23.60 26.21
CA PRO A 204 7.77 24.30 26.62
C PRO A 204 7.69 25.77 26.17
N ASN A 205 8.81 26.37 25.73
CA ASN A 205 8.86 27.74 25.23
C ASN A 205 8.72 27.82 23.68
N GLY A 206 8.55 26.69 22.99
CA GLY A 206 8.46 26.61 21.53
C GLY A 206 9.81 26.76 20.82
N ASN A 207 10.91 26.39 21.48
CA ASN A 207 12.23 26.28 20.87
C ASN A 207 12.48 24.83 20.49
N THR A 208 12.94 24.60 19.26
CA THR A 208 13.27 23.26 18.80
C THR A 208 14.48 22.71 19.54
N ILE A 209 14.36 21.50 20.05
CA ILE A 209 15.49 20.78 20.63
C ILE A 209 16.30 20.19 19.47
N PRO A 210 17.64 20.39 19.41
CA PRO A 210 18.46 19.96 18.27
C PRO A 210 18.61 18.43 18.15
N THR A 211 17.99 17.66 19.03
CA THR A 211 18.04 16.20 19.05
C THR A 211 16.81 15.62 18.37
N PHE A 212 17.02 14.65 17.48
CA PHE A 212 15.98 13.89 16.80
C PHE A 212 16.21 12.39 16.99
N ALA A 213 15.14 11.62 17.03
CA ALA A 213 15.21 10.16 16.93
C ALA A 213 14.73 9.74 15.53
N SER A 214 15.41 8.78 14.93
CA SER A 214 15.06 8.28 13.61
C SER A 214 15.08 6.76 13.55
N LEU A 215 14.17 6.18 12.78
CA LEU A 215 14.04 4.73 12.60
C LEU A 215 13.78 4.41 11.13
N LYS A 216 14.65 3.60 10.53
CA LYS A 216 14.49 3.15 9.14
C LYS A 216 13.56 1.94 9.11
N ILE A 217 12.53 1.98 8.28
CA ILE A 217 11.51 0.94 8.19
C ILE A 217 11.40 0.51 6.73
N THR A 218 11.70 -0.76 6.46
CA THR A 218 11.54 -1.33 5.12
C THR A 218 10.37 -2.31 5.12
N ILE A 219 9.37 -2.07 4.26
CA ILE A 219 8.23 -2.96 4.07
C ILE A 219 8.47 -3.78 2.81
N LEU A 220 8.55 -5.10 2.97
CA LEU A 220 8.81 -6.03 1.88
C LEU A 220 7.55 -6.22 1.01
N PRO A 221 7.71 -6.37 -0.32
CA PRO A 221 6.60 -6.71 -1.19
C PRO A 221 6.07 -8.12 -0.89
N PRO A 222 4.80 -8.41 -1.20
CA PRO A 222 4.23 -9.73 -1.00
C PRO A 222 4.87 -10.76 -1.93
N ILE A 223 4.88 -12.03 -1.51
CA ILE A 223 5.57 -13.11 -2.23
C ILE A 223 5.05 -13.26 -3.67
N TRP A 224 3.75 -13.07 -3.91
CA TRP A 224 3.12 -13.14 -5.23
C TRP A 224 3.42 -11.93 -6.14
N ALA A 225 3.88 -10.81 -5.59
CA ALA A 225 4.34 -9.65 -6.37
C ALA A 225 5.87 -9.56 -6.42
N SER A 226 6.57 -10.62 -6.03
CA SER A 226 8.03 -10.68 -6.09
C SER A 226 8.52 -11.02 -7.50
N ILE A 227 9.76 -10.63 -7.81
CA ILE A 227 10.43 -10.97 -9.09
C ILE A 227 10.35 -12.47 -9.44
N PRO A 228 10.66 -13.42 -8.52
CA PRO A 228 10.54 -14.84 -8.85
C PRO A 228 9.10 -15.27 -9.12
N ALA A 229 8.09 -14.64 -8.51
CA ALA A 229 6.69 -14.93 -8.83
C ALA A 229 6.34 -14.54 -10.27
N PHE A 230 6.81 -13.38 -10.74
CA PHE A 230 6.64 -12.98 -12.14
C PHE A 230 7.32 -13.94 -13.12
N VAL A 231 8.51 -14.47 -12.77
CA VAL A 231 9.18 -15.50 -13.57
C VAL A 231 8.34 -16.79 -13.63
N CYS A 232 7.79 -17.23 -12.50
CA CYS A 232 6.89 -18.39 -12.46
C CYS A 232 5.63 -18.16 -13.30
N TYR A 233 5.02 -16.97 -13.23
CA TYR A 233 3.86 -16.64 -14.07
C TYR A 233 4.20 -16.65 -15.56
N ALA A 234 5.37 -16.13 -15.94
CA ALA A 234 5.84 -16.19 -17.32
C ALA A 234 6.05 -17.63 -17.80
N LEU A 235 6.64 -18.51 -16.97
CA LEU A 235 6.81 -19.92 -17.30
C LEU A 235 5.49 -20.68 -17.43
N ILE A 236 4.53 -20.43 -16.54
CA ILE A 236 3.19 -21.03 -16.63
C ILE A 236 2.49 -20.56 -17.90
N LEU A 237 2.61 -19.28 -18.25
CA LEU A 237 2.02 -18.72 -19.47
C LEU A 237 2.65 -19.32 -20.74
N VAL A 238 3.97 -19.46 -20.79
CA VAL A 238 4.68 -20.14 -21.89
C VAL A 238 4.27 -21.61 -21.96
N GLY A 239 4.18 -22.31 -20.83
CA GLY A 239 3.71 -23.69 -20.76
C GLY A 239 2.27 -23.85 -21.28
N LEU A 240 1.38 -22.92 -20.92
CA LEU A 240 0.00 -22.87 -21.43
C LEU A 240 -0.02 -22.63 -22.95
N ILE A 241 0.79 -21.70 -23.46
CA ILE A 241 0.90 -21.44 -24.90
C ILE A 241 1.38 -22.69 -25.63
N ILE A 242 2.44 -23.36 -25.13
CA ILE A 242 2.96 -24.61 -25.71
C ILE A 242 1.88 -25.71 -25.66
N PHE A 243 1.17 -25.85 -24.55
CA PHE A 243 0.10 -26.84 -24.40
C PHE A 243 -1.04 -26.59 -25.40
N VAL A 244 -1.47 -25.33 -25.55
CA VAL A 244 -2.51 -24.95 -26.53
C VAL A 244 -2.04 -25.23 -27.95
N ILE A 245 -0.81 -24.84 -28.32
CA ILE A 245 -0.23 -25.11 -29.64
C ILE A 245 -0.15 -26.61 -29.89
N HIS A 246 0.33 -27.38 -28.91
CA HIS A 246 0.45 -28.84 -29.02
C HIS A 246 -0.93 -29.49 -29.22
N HIS A 247 -1.92 -29.10 -28.43
CA HIS A 247 -3.29 -29.63 -28.53
C HIS A 247 -3.96 -29.25 -29.86
N PHE A 248 -3.76 -28.03 -30.36
CA PHE A 248 -4.25 -27.63 -31.68
C PHE A 248 -3.56 -28.40 -32.81
N ASN A 249 -2.24 -28.54 -32.76
CA ASN A 249 -1.48 -29.30 -33.75
C ASN A 249 -1.89 -30.77 -33.78
N GLU A 250 -2.12 -31.40 -32.63
CA GLU A 250 -2.64 -32.76 -32.55
C GLU A 250 -4.05 -32.87 -33.14
N LYS A 251 -4.96 -31.93 -32.83
CA LYS A 251 -6.30 -31.89 -33.47
C LYS A 251 -6.22 -31.72 -35.00
N ILE A 252 -5.34 -30.85 -35.48
CA ILE A 252 -5.13 -30.63 -36.92
C ILE A 252 -4.58 -31.90 -37.56
N LYS A 253 -3.61 -32.56 -36.93
CA LYS A 253 -3.01 -33.82 -37.41
C LYS A 253 -4.04 -34.95 -37.45
N GLN A 254 -4.93 -35.04 -36.46
CA GLN A 254 -6.03 -36.01 -36.45
C GLN A 254 -7.00 -35.78 -37.61
N ARG A 255 -7.42 -34.53 -37.85
CA ARG A 255 -8.28 -34.17 -38.99
C ARG A 255 -7.62 -34.49 -40.34
N ASN A 256 -6.34 -34.17 -40.48
CA ASN A 256 -5.58 -34.47 -41.70
C ASN A 256 -5.49 -35.98 -41.96
N ARG A 257 -5.30 -36.80 -40.92
CA ARG A 257 -5.31 -38.26 -41.04
C ARG A 257 -6.66 -38.79 -41.53
N GLN A 258 -7.76 -38.29 -41.00
CA GLN A 258 -9.10 -38.69 -41.45
C GLN A 258 -9.37 -38.27 -42.90
N HIS A 259 -8.94 -37.08 -43.29
CA HIS A 259 -9.05 -36.63 -44.67
C HIS A 259 -8.22 -37.51 -45.62
N LEU A 260 -6.98 -37.83 -45.24
CA LEU A 260 -6.12 -38.73 -46.03
C LEU A 260 -6.72 -40.13 -46.21
N LEU A 261 -7.28 -40.72 -45.16
CA LEU A 261 -7.96 -42.01 -45.23
C LEU A 261 -9.19 -41.96 -46.15
N THR A 262 -9.95 -40.86 -46.07
CA THR A 262 -11.12 -40.64 -46.94
C THR A 262 -10.70 -40.59 -48.41
N VAL A 263 -9.65 -39.82 -48.72
CA VAL A 263 -9.10 -39.71 -50.09
C VAL A 263 -8.56 -41.06 -50.58
N GLN A 264 -7.89 -41.85 -49.73
CA GLN A 264 -7.42 -43.19 -50.08
C GLN A 264 -8.58 -44.14 -50.44
N ASN A 265 -9.63 -44.18 -49.62
CA ASN A 265 -10.80 -45.01 -49.87
C ASN A 265 -11.51 -44.64 -51.19
N LEU A 266 -11.66 -43.34 -51.48
CA LEU A 266 -12.23 -42.89 -52.75
C LEU A 266 -11.39 -43.37 -53.95
N ARG A 267 -10.06 -43.27 -53.84
CA ARG A 267 -9.14 -43.72 -54.88
C ARG A 267 -9.20 -45.22 -55.10
N GLU A 268 -9.34 -45.99 -54.02
CA GLU A 268 -9.51 -47.45 -54.08
C GLU A 268 -10.84 -47.82 -54.75
N GLN A 269 -11.93 -47.10 -54.44
CA GLN A 269 -13.22 -47.27 -55.10
C GLN A 269 -13.16 -46.93 -56.59
N GLU A 270 -12.48 -45.85 -56.97
CA GLU A 270 -12.26 -45.49 -58.38
C GLU A 270 -11.48 -46.60 -59.12
N LEU A 271 -10.41 -47.12 -58.52
CA LEU A 271 -9.66 -48.24 -59.08
C LEU A 271 -10.50 -49.50 -59.22
N TYR A 272 -11.32 -49.81 -58.20
CA TYR A 272 -12.22 -50.96 -58.22
C TYR A 272 -13.26 -50.84 -59.33
N ARG A 273 -13.86 -49.65 -59.47
CA ARG A 273 -14.82 -49.36 -60.54
C ARG A 273 -14.19 -49.43 -61.93
N SER A 274 -12.98 -48.89 -62.08
CA SER A 274 -12.21 -48.98 -63.34
C SER A 274 -11.92 -50.43 -63.72
N LYS A 275 -11.56 -51.30 -62.74
CA LYS A 275 -11.43 -52.74 -62.98
C LYS A 275 -12.72 -53.39 -63.45
N ILE A 276 -13.85 -53.12 -62.78
CA ILE A 276 -15.17 -53.67 -63.18
C ILE A 276 -15.52 -53.23 -64.59
N ASN A 277 -15.38 -51.93 -64.90
CA ASN A 277 -15.66 -51.40 -66.22
C ASN A 277 -14.77 -52.08 -67.27
N PHE A 278 -13.46 -52.18 -67.03
CA PHE A 278 -12.55 -52.91 -67.91
C PHE A 278 -12.98 -54.36 -68.15
N TYR A 279 -13.32 -55.11 -67.10
CA TYR A 279 -13.82 -56.48 -67.27
C TYR A 279 -15.16 -56.53 -68.03
N THR A 280 -16.02 -55.56 -67.81
CA THR A 280 -17.33 -55.45 -68.49
C THR A 280 -17.14 -55.12 -69.97
N ASP A 281 -16.24 -54.19 -70.28
CA ASP A 281 -15.87 -53.78 -71.63
C ASP A 281 -15.20 -54.94 -72.39
N VAL A 282 -14.23 -55.62 -71.76
CA VAL A 282 -13.60 -56.84 -72.32
C VAL A 282 -14.63 -57.95 -72.55
N ALA A 283 -15.55 -58.18 -71.60
CA ALA A 283 -16.60 -59.18 -71.77
C ALA A 283 -17.56 -58.80 -72.91
N HIS A 284 -17.90 -57.51 -73.06
CA HIS A 284 -18.67 -57.02 -74.19
C HIS A 284 -17.89 -57.17 -75.51
N GLU A 285 -16.61 -56.80 -75.56
CA GLU A 285 -15.75 -56.94 -76.74
C GLU A 285 -15.51 -58.40 -77.14
N ILE A 286 -15.54 -59.36 -76.21
CA ILE A 286 -15.48 -60.80 -76.54
C ILE A 286 -16.86 -61.33 -76.95
N ARG A 287 -17.92 -60.96 -76.23
CA ARG A 287 -19.28 -61.46 -76.50
C ARG A 287 -19.78 -61.03 -77.88
N THR A 288 -19.49 -59.81 -78.30
CA THR A 288 -19.98 -59.26 -79.58
C THR A 288 -19.51 -60.08 -80.81
N PRO A 289 -18.20 -60.32 -81.03
CA PRO A 289 -17.72 -61.18 -82.11
C PRO A 289 -18.10 -62.65 -81.91
N LEU A 290 -18.11 -63.17 -80.67
CA LEU A 290 -18.52 -64.56 -80.43
C LEU A 290 -20.00 -64.80 -80.77
N THR A 291 -20.86 -63.82 -80.50
CA THR A 291 -22.28 -63.86 -80.88
C THR A 291 -22.45 -63.72 -82.40
N LEU A 292 -21.64 -62.87 -83.04
CA LEU A 292 -21.57 -62.75 -84.50
C LEU A 292 -21.04 -64.01 -85.19
N ILE A 293 -20.23 -64.84 -84.53
CA ILE A 293 -19.77 -66.16 -85.02
C ILE A 293 -20.81 -67.25 -84.71
N LYS A 294 -21.40 -67.22 -83.50
CA LYS A 294 -22.38 -68.23 -83.05
C LYS A 294 -23.68 -68.17 -83.86
N ALA A 295 -24.19 -66.97 -84.17
CA ALA A 295 -25.47 -66.83 -84.87
C ALA A 295 -25.47 -67.43 -86.30
N PRO A 296 -24.44 -67.25 -87.15
CA PRO A 296 -24.30 -67.99 -88.40
C PRO A 296 -24.12 -69.50 -88.21
N LEU A 297 -23.43 -69.93 -87.15
CA LEU A 297 -23.17 -71.34 -86.88
C LEU A 297 -24.44 -72.09 -86.47
N GLU A 298 -25.28 -71.50 -85.60
CA GLU A 298 -26.62 -72.01 -85.29
C GLU A 298 -27.48 -72.09 -86.56
N LYS A 299 -27.41 -71.07 -87.43
CA LYS A 299 -28.15 -71.04 -88.71
C LYS A 299 -27.65 -72.06 -89.73
N LEU A 300 -26.39 -72.48 -89.64
CA LEU A 300 -25.82 -73.58 -90.42
C LEU A 300 -26.24 -74.94 -89.85
N MET A 301 -26.27 -75.09 -88.52
CA MET A 301 -26.70 -76.32 -87.86
C MET A 301 -28.19 -76.60 -88.09
N ASP A 302 -29.04 -75.57 -88.05
CA ASP A 302 -30.48 -75.65 -88.35
C ASP A 302 -30.76 -75.96 -89.84
N LYS A 303 -29.79 -75.67 -90.73
CA LYS A 303 -29.81 -76.04 -92.16
C LYS A 303 -29.32 -77.47 -92.44
N VAL A 304 -28.56 -78.07 -91.54
CA VAL A 304 -28.07 -79.46 -91.68
C VAL A 304 -29.17 -80.47 -91.34
N ASP A 305 -30.12 -80.12 -90.47
CA ASP A 305 -31.26 -80.99 -90.12
C ASP A 305 -32.38 -81.05 -91.18
N HIS A 306 -32.30 -80.27 -92.26
CA HIS A 306 -33.32 -80.25 -93.34
C HIS A 306 -32.71 -80.36 -94.75
N ASN A 307 -32.04 -81.48 -95.04
CA ASN A 307 -31.74 -81.86 -96.43
C ASN A 307 -31.83 -83.40 -96.63
N PRO A 308 -32.84 -83.92 -97.35
CA PRO A 308 -32.97 -85.35 -97.63
C PRO A 308 -32.23 -85.73 -98.92
N VAL A 309 -31.55 -86.89 -98.90
CA VAL A 309 -30.98 -87.65 -100.06
C VAL A 309 -29.61 -87.13 -100.53
N THR A 310 -28.46 -87.80 -100.37
CA THR A 310 -28.03 -89.17 -100.78
C THR A 310 -26.66 -89.44 -100.13
N THR A 311 -26.39 -90.59 -99.52
CA THR A 311 -25.80 -91.80 -100.11
C THR A 311 -24.33 -91.66 -100.58
N SER A 312 -23.43 -92.43 -99.95
CA SER A 312 -22.71 -93.55 -100.58
C SER A 312 -21.17 -93.62 -100.38
N TYR A 313 -20.77 -94.83 -99.95
CA TYR A 313 -19.50 -95.57 -100.11
C TYR A 313 -18.23 -95.25 -99.29
N TYR A 314 -17.82 -96.32 -98.58
CA TYR A 314 -16.57 -96.67 -97.89
C TYR A 314 -16.20 -95.93 -96.61
#